data_AF-A0A7C9NK46-F1
#
_entry.id   AF-A0A7C9NK46-F1
#
_cell.length_a   1.000
_cell.length_b   1.000
_cell.length_c   1.000
_cell.angle_alpha   90.00
_cell.angle_beta   90.00
_cell.angle_gamma   90.00
#
_symmetry.space_group_name_H-M   'P 1'
#
loop_
_entity.id
_entity.type
_entity.pdbx_description
1 polymer ?
#
loop_
_entity_poly.entity_id
_entity_poly.type
_entity_poly.pdbx_seq_one_letter_code
_entity_poly.pdbx_strand_id
1 'polypeptide(L)'
;MGDLGHELWFGVGPEPRTDGAARLVDVAVLAEEAGLDLVALQDHPYQPRHLDALTALGQIGARTRRIRLLPDVVNLPLRPPQVLAKAVASLDVMTGGRVELGLGAGFFWDAVASYGGSRRSPKEAVDAVAEALDVIRLLWTPGGPVSYDGAHYRLDGARPGPFPAHPMGIWVGAYRPRLLEVTGAKADGWIPSKGYVTREELPRLGRIVDEAARGRPIRKAFNVSGSFDPHGTGWFEGPPDLWAEQLAELVLDVGMSVFVLGTSDERQIKVFAAEVAPRVRELVAAERRAPAPPVAAVIDDASRPRSAKRDVASLSPRQREIGNRLVLIHDHLRQELARIGDAVEQVAQGRAEAAAVRSMINDLTMRQNYWTLGGFCASYCRVLTAHHSIEDAHMFPGLVAAEASLAPVIRRLEEEHEVIAEILTGLDADLVAMVTDPSGLDEVRRRVATLTEALLSHLAYEEEELVEPLSRLELDV
;
A
#
# COMPACT_ATOMS: atom_id res chain seq x y z
N MET A 1 9.11 -6.69 1.99
CA MET A 1 8.22 -6.83 0.82
C MET A 1 6.78 -6.71 1.30
N GLY A 2 6.01 -5.71 0.84
CA GLY A 2 4.62 -5.46 1.26
C GLY A 2 3.60 -6.36 0.56
N ASP A 3 4.05 -7.16 -0.40
CA ASP A 3 3.25 -8.12 -1.13
C ASP A 3 2.69 -9.23 -0.22
N LEU A 4 1.37 -9.25 -0.08
CA LEU A 4 0.64 -10.25 0.72
C LEU A 4 0.36 -11.56 -0.05
N GLY A 5 0.90 -11.71 -1.27
CA GLY A 5 0.73 -12.90 -2.09
C GLY A 5 -0.69 -13.08 -2.64
N HIS A 6 -1.56 -12.07 -2.51
CA HIS A 6 -2.92 -12.12 -2.97
C HIS A 6 -3.00 -12.25 -4.50
N GLU A 7 -4.03 -12.97 -4.95
CA GLU A 7 -4.46 -12.93 -6.35
C GLU A 7 -4.89 -11.51 -6.71
N LEU A 8 -4.39 -11.00 -7.83
CA LEU A 8 -4.72 -9.67 -8.32
C LEU A 8 -6.07 -9.68 -9.04
N TRP A 9 -6.93 -8.72 -8.73
CA TRP A 9 -8.20 -8.51 -9.42
C TRP A 9 -8.24 -7.14 -10.09
N PHE A 10 -8.76 -7.08 -11.30
CA PHE A 10 -8.92 -5.85 -12.07
C PHE A 10 -10.38 -5.66 -12.44
N GLY A 11 -10.90 -4.45 -12.23
CA GLY A 11 -12.31 -4.16 -12.45
C GLY A 11 -12.57 -2.76 -12.97
N VAL A 12 -13.84 -2.46 -13.19
CA VAL A 12 -14.31 -1.15 -13.63
C VAL A 12 -15.37 -0.60 -12.69
N GLY A 13 -15.33 0.72 -12.50
CA GLY A 13 -16.23 1.48 -11.66
C GLY A 13 -17.04 2.52 -12.45
N PRO A 14 -17.98 2.11 -13.33
CA PRO A 14 -18.79 3.06 -14.09
C PRO A 14 -19.71 3.87 -13.16
N GLU A 15 -19.95 5.13 -13.51
CA GLU A 15 -20.98 5.91 -12.82
C GLU A 15 -22.36 5.30 -13.09
N PRO A 16 -23.19 5.04 -12.06
CA PRO A 16 -24.49 4.41 -12.24
C PRO A 16 -25.54 5.42 -12.73
N ARG A 17 -25.31 6.10 -13.85
CA ARG A 17 -26.16 7.19 -14.31
C ARG A 17 -27.50 6.71 -14.89
N THR A 18 -28.55 7.46 -14.60
CA THR A 18 -29.93 7.24 -15.09
C THR A 18 -30.06 7.51 -16.59
N ASP A 19 -29.37 8.52 -17.12
CA ASP A 19 -29.35 8.87 -18.55
C ASP A 19 -28.54 7.87 -19.42
N GLY A 20 -27.93 6.87 -18.79
CA GLY A 20 -27.16 5.80 -19.43
C GLY A 20 -27.47 4.40 -18.87
N ALA A 21 -28.66 4.17 -18.30
CA ALA A 21 -28.96 2.94 -17.55
C ALA A 21 -28.75 1.64 -18.35
N ALA A 22 -29.11 1.61 -19.63
CA ALA A 22 -28.84 0.45 -20.50
C ALA A 22 -27.34 0.26 -20.72
N ARG A 23 -26.62 1.36 -20.97
CA ARG A 23 -25.18 1.38 -21.19
C ARG A 23 -24.40 0.89 -19.97
N LEU A 24 -24.89 1.13 -18.75
CA LEU A 24 -24.28 0.60 -17.53
C LEU A 24 -24.16 -0.93 -17.54
N VAL A 25 -25.24 -1.60 -17.96
CA VAL A 25 -25.27 -3.07 -18.07
C VAL A 25 -24.35 -3.54 -19.19
N ASP A 26 -24.36 -2.87 -20.34
CA ASP A 26 -23.50 -3.22 -21.47
C ASP A 26 -22.01 -3.04 -21.13
N VAL A 27 -21.65 -2.01 -20.35
CA VAL A 27 -20.29 -1.82 -19.83
C VAL A 27 -19.87 -2.97 -18.92
N ALA A 28 -20.75 -3.46 -18.05
CA ALA A 28 -20.44 -4.60 -17.19
C ALA A 28 -20.28 -5.91 -17.97
N VAL A 29 -21.09 -6.12 -19.01
CA VAL A 29 -20.95 -7.26 -19.93
C VAL A 29 -19.63 -7.18 -20.69
N LEU A 30 -19.30 -6.00 -21.23
CA LEU A 30 -18.02 -5.75 -21.88
C LEU A 30 -16.83 -6.04 -20.95
N ALA A 31 -16.89 -5.60 -19.69
CA ALA A 31 -15.85 -5.87 -18.71
C ALA A 31 -15.65 -7.39 -18.50
N GLU A 32 -16.74 -8.16 -18.37
CA GLU A 32 -16.67 -9.62 -18.24
C GLU A 32 -16.11 -10.30 -19.49
N GLU A 33 -16.49 -9.82 -20.68
CA GLU A 33 -15.99 -10.34 -21.97
C GLU A 33 -14.51 -10.01 -22.18
N ALA A 34 -14.07 -8.85 -21.71
CA ALA A 34 -12.67 -8.44 -21.72
C ALA A 34 -11.80 -9.16 -20.67
N GLY A 35 -12.41 -9.96 -19.79
CA GLY A 35 -11.70 -10.76 -18.79
C GLY A 35 -11.42 -10.02 -17.48
N LEU A 36 -12.12 -8.92 -17.20
CA LEU A 36 -12.05 -8.25 -15.90
C LEU A 36 -12.78 -9.05 -14.81
N ASP A 37 -12.29 -8.91 -13.59
CA ASP A 37 -12.66 -9.71 -12.43
C ASP A 37 -13.88 -9.15 -11.69
N LEU A 38 -14.12 -7.82 -11.73
CA LEU A 38 -15.23 -7.20 -11.00
C LEU A 38 -15.79 -5.93 -11.64
N VAL A 39 -17.05 -5.63 -11.30
CA VAL A 39 -17.71 -4.33 -11.53
C VAL A 39 -18.10 -3.73 -10.19
N ALA A 40 -17.69 -2.48 -9.97
CA ALA A 40 -17.93 -1.74 -8.75
C ALA A 40 -18.90 -0.58 -8.99
N LEU A 41 -19.93 -0.40 -8.16
CA LEU A 41 -20.88 0.72 -8.28
C LEU A 41 -20.94 1.57 -7.02
N GLN A 42 -20.75 2.87 -7.20
CA GLN A 42 -20.91 3.89 -6.16
C GLN A 42 -22.35 3.94 -5.66
N ASP A 43 -22.52 4.00 -4.34
CA ASP A 43 -23.85 4.10 -3.72
C ASP A 43 -24.12 5.50 -3.18
N HIS A 44 -24.79 6.31 -3.99
CA HIS A 44 -25.22 7.65 -3.61
C HIS A 44 -26.73 7.81 -3.83
N PRO A 45 -27.58 7.24 -2.95
CA PRO A 45 -29.04 7.28 -3.13
C PRO A 45 -29.62 8.69 -3.24
N TYR A 46 -28.93 9.69 -2.66
CA TYR A 46 -29.33 11.10 -2.70
C TYR A 46 -28.96 11.82 -4.01
N GLN A 47 -28.18 11.19 -4.91
CA GLN A 47 -27.83 11.79 -6.19
C GLN A 47 -28.95 11.51 -7.20
N PRO A 48 -29.72 12.53 -7.64
CA PRO A 48 -30.92 12.31 -8.46
C PRO A 48 -30.61 11.75 -9.85
N ARG A 49 -29.35 11.86 -10.31
CA ARG A 49 -28.90 11.31 -11.58
C ARG A 49 -28.43 9.86 -11.47
N HIS A 50 -28.28 9.31 -10.27
CA HIS A 50 -27.77 7.96 -10.06
C HIS A 50 -28.92 6.96 -9.92
N LEU A 51 -28.69 5.75 -10.40
CA LEU A 51 -29.47 4.57 -10.09
C LEU A 51 -29.15 4.10 -8.66
N ASP A 52 -30.08 3.39 -8.04
CA ASP A 52 -29.81 2.63 -6.82
C ASP A 52 -28.77 1.52 -7.12
N ALA A 53 -27.66 1.51 -6.37
CA ALA A 53 -26.52 0.65 -6.65
C ALA A 53 -26.88 -0.84 -6.56
N LEU A 54 -27.59 -1.28 -5.53
CA LEU A 54 -27.96 -2.70 -5.36
C LEU A 54 -28.96 -3.16 -6.43
N THR A 55 -29.89 -2.30 -6.83
CA THR A 55 -30.82 -2.57 -7.94
C THR A 55 -30.07 -2.72 -9.26
N ALA A 56 -29.13 -1.81 -9.55
CA ALA A 56 -28.30 -1.88 -10.75
C ALA A 56 -27.41 -3.13 -10.76
N LEU A 57 -26.75 -3.46 -9.64
CA LEU A 57 -25.96 -4.69 -9.50
C LEU A 57 -26.81 -5.95 -9.67
N GLY A 58 -28.07 -5.96 -9.22
CA GLY A 58 -29.00 -7.05 -9.49
C GLY A 58 -29.24 -7.28 -11.00
N GLN A 59 -29.44 -6.20 -11.76
CA GLN A 59 -29.60 -6.29 -13.22
C GLN A 59 -28.31 -6.72 -13.92
N ILE A 60 -27.16 -6.19 -13.50
CA ILE A 60 -25.85 -6.61 -14.00
C ILE A 60 -25.63 -8.09 -13.72
N GLY A 61 -25.90 -8.53 -12.49
CA GLY A 61 -25.78 -9.92 -12.06
C GLY A 61 -26.61 -10.89 -12.88
N ALA A 62 -27.81 -10.48 -13.31
CA ALA A 62 -28.68 -11.27 -14.19
C ALA A 62 -28.15 -11.36 -15.65
N ARG A 63 -27.32 -10.41 -16.07
CA ARG A 63 -26.78 -10.30 -17.44
C ARG A 63 -25.34 -10.81 -17.58
N THR A 64 -24.70 -11.14 -16.47
CA THR A 64 -23.30 -11.58 -16.37
C THR A 64 -23.22 -12.95 -15.70
N ARG A 65 -22.10 -13.66 -15.87
CA ARG A 65 -21.95 -15.05 -15.38
C ARG A 65 -20.75 -15.28 -14.48
N ARG A 66 -19.70 -14.46 -14.58
CA ARG A 66 -18.41 -14.68 -13.92
C ARG A 66 -17.93 -13.47 -13.13
N ILE A 67 -18.16 -12.26 -13.63
CA ILE A 67 -17.63 -11.04 -13.04
C ILE A 67 -18.17 -10.82 -11.62
N ARG A 68 -17.33 -10.40 -10.69
CA ARG A 68 -17.78 -10.10 -9.32
C ARG A 68 -18.53 -8.78 -9.29
N LEU A 69 -19.41 -8.63 -8.31
CA LEU A 69 -20.23 -7.45 -8.09
C LEU A 69 -19.87 -6.81 -6.76
N LEU A 70 -19.52 -5.54 -6.78
CA LEU A 70 -19.12 -4.79 -5.58
C LEU A 70 -19.93 -3.48 -5.50
N PRO A 71 -20.77 -3.27 -4.48
CA PRO A 71 -21.22 -1.93 -4.16
C PRO A 71 -20.05 -1.20 -3.47
N ASP A 72 -19.54 -0.13 -4.07
CA ASP A 72 -18.27 0.51 -3.71
C ASP A 72 -18.41 2.02 -3.47
N VAL A 73 -18.66 2.46 -2.25
CA VAL A 73 -19.10 1.67 -1.09
C VAL A 73 -20.53 2.02 -0.73
N VAL A 74 -21.27 1.12 -0.09
CA VAL A 74 -22.63 1.42 0.36
C VAL A 74 -22.66 2.54 1.39
N ASN A 75 -23.69 3.39 1.32
CA ASN A 75 -23.91 4.46 2.28
C ASN A 75 -24.60 3.91 3.53
N LEU A 76 -23.82 3.50 4.55
CA LEU A 76 -24.35 2.89 5.78
C LEU A 76 -25.43 3.74 6.49
N PRO A 77 -25.33 5.09 6.57
CA PRO A 77 -26.40 5.91 7.14
C PRO A 77 -27.78 5.77 6.47
N LEU A 78 -27.82 5.38 5.20
CA LEU A 78 -29.06 5.15 4.43
C LEU A 78 -29.39 3.66 4.22
N ARG A 79 -28.50 2.75 4.64
CA ARG A 79 -28.69 1.31 4.53
C ARG A 79 -28.44 0.64 5.88
N PRO A 80 -29.47 0.52 6.74
CA PRO A 80 -29.33 -0.17 8.03
C PRO A 80 -28.71 -1.56 7.86
N PRO A 81 -27.73 -1.95 8.69
CA PRO A 81 -26.92 -3.15 8.48
C PRO A 81 -27.77 -4.42 8.46
N GLN A 82 -28.89 -4.45 9.17
CA GLN A 82 -29.83 -5.57 9.20
C GLN A 82 -30.44 -5.85 7.82
N VAL A 83 -30.90 -4.78 7.15
CA VAL A 83 -31.52 -4.88 5.82
C VAL A 83 -30.44 -5.05 4.74
N LEU A 84 -29.30 -4.38 4.91
CA LEU A 84 -28.15 -4.51 4.03
C LEU A 84 -27.63 -5.94 3.99
N ALA A 85 -27.46 -6.61 5.14
CA ALA A 85 -27.03 -7.99 5.22
C ALA A 85 -27.96 -8.93 4.43
N LYS A 86 -29.28 -8.75 4.57
CA LYS A 86 -30.29 -9.48 3.79
C LYS A 86 -30.14 -9.24 2.29
N ALA A 87 -30.06 -7.97 1.89
CA ALA A 87 -30.04 -7.57 0.48
C ALA A 87 -28.81 -8.12 -0.25
N VAL A 88 -27.63 -7.95 0.34
CA VAL A 88 -26.36 -8.36 -0.29
C VAL A 88 -26.21 -9.87 -0.31
N ALA A 89 -26.58 -10.58 0.78
CA ALA A 89 -26.60 -12.06 0.74
C ALA A 89 -27.61 -12.61 -0.26
N SER A 90 -28.76 -11.94 -0.44
CA SER A 90 -29.73 -12.34 -1.48
C SER A 90 -29.15 -12.17 -2.87
N LEU A 91 -28.48 -11.04 -3.14
CA LEU A 91 -27.78 -10.81 -4.40
C LEU A 91 -26.69 -11.88 -4.62
N ASP A 92 -25.93 -12.23 -3.60
CA ASP A 92 -24.88 -13.24 -3.68
C ASP A 92 -25.44 -14.63 -4.04
N VAL A 93 -26.53 -15.05 -3.38
CA VAL A 93 -27.24 -16.29 -3.70
C VAL A 93 -27.79 -16.27 -5.13
N MET A 94 -28.40 -15.16 -5.54
CA MET A 94 -28.97 -15.02 -6.89
C MET A 94 -27.92 -15.02 -8.00
N THR A 95 -26.69 -14.59 -7.69
CA THR A 95 -25.60 -14.48 -8.66
C THR A 95 -24.62 -15.64 -8.62
N GLY A 96 -24.79 -16.56 -7.67
CA GLY A 96 -24.00 -17.78 -7.54
C GLY A 96 -22.66 -17.57 -6.82
N GLY A 97 -22.59 -16.68 -5.82
CA GLY A 97 -21.39 -16.50 -5.00
C GLY A 97 -20.36 -15.54 -5.60
N ARG A 98 -20.81 -14.40 -6.12
CA ARG A 98 -19.97 -13.44 -6.86
C ARG A 98 -19.99 -12.03 -6.26
N VAL A 99 -20.52 -11.83 -5.07
CA VAL A 99 -20.67 -10.50 -4.49
C VAL A 99 -19.62 -10.25 -3.40
N GLU A 100 -19.03 -9.07 -3.39
CA GLU A 100 -18.29 -8.56 -2.24
C GLU A 100 -19.04 -7.34 -1.68
N LEU A 101 -18.85 -6.96 -0.42
CA LEU A 101 -19.54 -5.81 0.17
C LEU A 101 -18.56 -4.67 0.48
N GLY A 102 -18.60 -3.58 -0.30
CA GLY A 102 -17.95 -2.34 0.09
C GLY A 102 -18.83 -1.52 1.04
N LEU A 103 -18.30 -1.11 2.18
CA LEU A 103 -19.02 -0.42 3.27
C LEU A 103 -18.38 0.94 3.58
N GLY A 104 -19.18 2.01 3.60
CA GLY A 104 -18.74 3.35 3.93
C GLY A 104 -19.49 3.94 5.12
N ALA A 105 -18.78 4.72 5.95
CA ALA A 105 -19.38 5.43 7.08
C ALA A 105 -20.37 6.54 6.66
N GLY A 106 -20.33 6.97 5.40
CA GLY A 106 -21.00 8.15 4.87
C GLY A 106 -20.10 9.40 4.92
N PHE A 107 -20.20 10.25 3.90
CA PHE A 107 -19.37 11.46 3.77
C PHE A 107 -20.20 12.74 3.58
N PHE A 108 -21.25 12.68 2.76
CA PHE A 108 -22.07 13.84 2.38
C PHE A 108 -23.28 13.99 3.31
N TRP A 109 -23.04 14.43 4.55
CA TRP A 109 -24.05 14.44 5.62
C TRP A 109 -25.32 15.24 5.31
N ASP A 110 -25.22 16.35 4.56
CA ASP A 110 -26.41 17.15 4.18
C ASP A 110 -27.33 16.36 3.25
N ALA A 111 -26.75 15.66 2.28
CA ALA A 111 -27.48 14.83 1.34
C ALA A 111 -28.01 13.54 2.00
N VAL A 112 -27.25 12.96 2.92
CA VAL A 112 -27.71 11.84 3.76
C VAL A 112 -28.91 12.26 4.62
N ALA A 113 -28.82 13.40 5.29
CA ALA A 113 -29.88 13.89 6.17
C ALA A 113 -31.16 14.25 5.40
N SER A 114 -31.04 14.78 4.17
CA SER A 114 -32.21 15.09 3.34
C SER A 114 -32.98 13.84 2.90
N TYR A 115 -32.34 12.67 2.91
CA TYR A 115 -32.97 11.35 2.66
C TYR A 115 -33.33 10.61 3.95
N GLY A 116 -33.33 11.29 5.10
CA GLY A 116 -33.73 10.73 6.40
C GLY A 116 -32.63 9.94 7.13
N GLY A 117 -31.40 9.95 6.62
CA GLY A 117 -30.26 9.33 7.30
C GLY A 117 -29.83 10.12 8.54
N SER A 118 -29.47 9.42 9.61
CA SER A 118 -29.00 10.07 10.85
C SER A 118 -27.65 10.73 10.63
N ARG A 119 -27.53 12.02 10.95
CA ARG A 119 -26.22 12.68 11.03
C ARG A 119 -25.45 12.12 12.22
N ARG A 120 -24.19 11.78 12.01
CA ARG A 120 -23.28 11.27 13.04
C ARG A 120 -22.08 12.18 13.16
N SER A 121 -21.60 12.37 14.38
CA SER A 121 -20.25 12.89 14.59
C SER A 121 -19.22 11.92 13.99
N PRO A 122 -17.97 12.36 13.72
CA PRO A 122 -16.93 11.46 13.22
C PRO A 122 -16.71 10.23 14.09
N LYS A 123 -16.79 10.38 15.43
CA LYS A 123 -16.69 9.27 16.38
C LYS A 123 -17.84 8.28 16.19
N GLU A 124 -19.08 8.75 16.21
CA GLU A 124 -20.28 7.91 16.04
C GLU A 124 -20.32 7.24 14.67
N ALA A 125 -19.79 7.87 13.62
CA ALA A 125 -19.73 7.27 12.30
C ALA A 125 -18.79 6.05 12.27
N VAL A 126 -17.63 6.15 12.92
CA VAL A 126 -16.68 5.03 13.06
C VAL A 126 -17.25 3.93 13.96
N ASP A 127 -17.82 4.31 15.10
CA ASP A 127 -18.44 3.36 16.04
C ASP A 127 -19.60 2.62 15.37
N ALA A 128 -20.43 3.31 14.59
CA ALA A 128 -21.48 2.68 13.79
C ALA A 128 -20.92 1.71 12.74
N VAL A 129 -19.82 2.01 12.04
CA VAL A 129 -19.22 1.04 11.10
C VAL A 129 -18.74 -0.21 11.84
N ALA A 130 -18.09 -0.06 12.99
CA ALA A 130 -17.65 -1.19 13.79
C ALA A 130 -18.82 -2.09 14.22
N GLU A 131 -19.92 -1.50 14.71
CA GLU A 131 -21.13 -2.25 15.05
C GLU A 131 -21.81 -2.88 13.82
N ALA A 132 -21.82 -2.19 12.68
CA ALA A 132 -22.40 -2.71 11.45
C ALA A 132 -21.67 -3.96 10.95
N LEU A 133 -20.33 -3.98 11.03
CA LEU A 133 -19.53 -5.17 10.71
C LEU A 133 -19.92 -6.37 11.58
N ASP A 134 -20.13 -6.16 12.88
CA ASP A 134 -20.55 -7.21 13.81
C ASP A 134 -21.98 -7.70 13.50
N VAL A 135 -22.92 -6.77 13.29
CA VAL A 135 -24.32 -7.09 12.96
C VAL A 135 -24.43 -7.86 11.64
N ILE A 136 -23.71 -7.44 10.59
CA ILE A 136 -23.75 -8.10 9.29
C ILE A 136 -23.20 -9.53 9.41
N ARG A 137 -22.06 -9.72 10.09
CA ARG A 137 -21.50 -11.07 10.29
C ARG A 137 -22.41 -11.96 11.14
N LEU A 138 -23.04 -11.43 12.18
CA LEU A 138 -24.01 -12.18 12.97
C LEU A 138 -25.17 -12.68 12.10
N LEU A 139 -25.67 -11.85 11.18
CA LEU A 139 -26.78 -12.20 10.29
C LEU A 139 -26.39 -13.14 9.14
N TRP A 140 -25.10 -13.22 8.81
CA TRP A 140 -24.54 -14.16 7.82
C TRP A 140 -24.03 -15.47 8.42
N THR A 141 -24.00 -15.59 9.75
CA THR A 141 -23.57 -16.82 10.43
C THR A 141 -24.78 -17.76 10.62
N PRO A 142 -24.74 -19.00 10.08
CA PRO A 142 -25.79 -19.98 10.34
C PRO A 142 -25.94 -20.30 11.83
N GLY A 143 -27.18 -20.37 12.31
CA GLY A 143 -27.47 -20.63 13.71
C GLY A 143 -28.90 -20.35 14.11
N GLY A 144 -29.13 -20.25 15.43
CA GLY A 144 -30.42 -19.84 16.01
C GLY A 144 -30.67 -18.33 15.91
N PRO A 145 -31.74 -17.83 16.55
CA PRO A 145 -31.98 -16.40 16.67
C PRO A 145 -30.77 -15.67 17.28
N VAL A 146 -30.44 -14.49 16.74
CA VAL A 146 -29.33 -13.65 17.18
C VAL A 146 -29.83 -12.35 17.79
N SER A 147 -29.12 -11.87 18.81
CA SER A 147 -29.34 -10.57 19.43
C SER A 147 -28.04 -9.77 19.44
N TYR A 148 -28.17 -8.46 19.39
CA TYR A 148 -27.07 -7.51 19.40
C TYR A 148 -27.58 -6.24 20.07
N ASP A 149 -26.86 -5.70 21.04
CA ASP A 149 -27.28 -4.51 21.79
C ASP A 149 -26.15 -3.47 21.75
N GLY A 150 -26.03 -2.79 20.61
CA GLY A 150 -25.06 -1.72 20.39
C GLY A 150 -25.67 -0.33 20.59
N ALA A 151 -24.81 0.68 20.60
CA ALA A 151 -25.22 2.07 20.72
C ALA A 151 -25.92 2.59 19.44
N HIS A 152 -25.60 2.01 18.29
CA HIS A 152 -26.14 2.42 16.99
C HIS A 152 -27.11 1.41 16.39
N TYR A 153 -26.90 0.12 16.65
CA TYR A 153 -27.72 -0.94 16.08
C TYR A 153 -28.15 -1.97 17.13
N ARG A 154 -29.36 -2.51 16.94
CA ARG A 154 -29.93 -3.55 17.79
C ARG A 154 -30.53 -4.68 16.97
N LEU A 155 -30.39 -5.90 17.49
CA LEU A 155 -31.11 -7.10 17.08
C LEU A 155 -31.73 -7.73 18.34
N ASP A 156 -32.97 -8.18 18.23
CA ASP A 156 -33.71 -8.81 19.34
C ASP A 156 -34.36 -10.09 18.84
N GLY A 157 -33.69 -11.23 19.05
CA GLY A 157 -34.15 -12.54 18.57
C GLY A 157 -34.31 -12.60 17.04
N ALA A 158 -33.49 -11.86 16.30
CA ALA A 158 -33.55 -11.80 14.85
C ALA A 158 -33.17 -13.16 14.24
N ARG A 159 -33.93 -13.63 13.26
CA ARG A 159 -33.60 -14.88 12.55
C ARG A 159 -32.65 -14.57 11.40
N PRO A 160 -31.40 -15.07 11.42
CA PRO A 160 -30.43 -14.77 10.37
C PRO A 160 -30.82 -15.43 9.04
N GLY A 161 -30.28 -14.93 7.92
CA GLY A 161 -30.47 -15.47 6.57
C GLY A 161 -31.19 -14.55 5.55
N PRO A 162 -31.01 -14.76 4.23
CA PRO A 162 -30.24 -15.84 3.63
C PRO A 162 -28.75 -15.69 3.93
N PHE A 163 -28.04 -16.79 3.92
CA PHE A 163 -26.60 -16.79 4.10
C PHE A 163 -25.93 -16.55 2.74
N PRO A 164 -24.81 -15.80 2.69
CA PRO A 164 -24.01 -15.69 1.48
C PRO A 164 -23.66 -17.09 0.93
N ALA A 165 -23.63 -17.21 -0.40
CA ALA A 165 -23.32 -18.46 -1.09
C ALA A 165 -21.82 -18.81 -1.02
N HIS A 166 -20.97 -17.84 -0.64
CA HIS A 166 -19.56 -18.02 -0.37
C HIS A 166 -19.13 -17.16 0.85
N PRO A 167 -17.90 -17.32 1.38
CA PRO A 167 -17.34 -16.45 2.42
C PRO A 167 -17.12 -15.01 1.92
N MET A 168 -18.22 -14.27 1.71
CA MET A 168 -18.24 -12.91 1.18
C MET A 168 -17.49 -11.96 2.10
N GLY A 169 -16.55 -11.21 1.53
CA GLY A 169 -15.76 -10.22 2.24
C GLY A 169 -16.54 -8.92 2.47
N ILE A 170 -16.26 -8.27 3.61
CA ILE A 170 -16.72 -6.91 3.87
C ILE A 170 -15.52 -5.97 3.81
N TRP A 171 -15.48 -5.10 2.81
CA TRP A 171 -14.39 -4.17 2.57
C TRP A 171 -14.81 -2.77 2.99
N VAL A 172 -13.92 -2.00 3.63
CA VAL A 172 -14.29 -0.70 4.18
C VAL A 172 -13.56 0.43 3.46
N GLY A 173 -14.32 1.43 3.03
CA GLY A 173 -13.78 2.70 2.54
C GLY A 173 -13.34 3.56 3.72
N ALA A 174 -12.02 3.73 3.91
CA ALA A 174 -11.46 4.39 5.09
C ALA A 174 -10.21 5.23 4.74
N TYR A 175 -10.09 6.38 5.40
CA TYR A 175 -9.00 7.35 5.18
C TYR A 175 -8.39 7.92 6.47
N ARG A 176 -9.04 7.68 7.62
CA ARG A 176 -8.64 8.27 8.91
C ARG A 176 -8.20 7.17 9.88
N PRO A 177 -7.16 7.40 10.70
CA PRO A 177 -6.51 6.36 11.50
C PRO A 177 -7.47 5.45 12.26
N ARG A 178 -8.42 6.01 13.01
CA ARG A 178 -9.38 5.22 13.79
C ARG A 178 -10.26 4.30 12.94
N LEU A 179 -10.68 4.72 11.75
CA LEU A 179 -11.47 3.85 10.87
C LEU A 179 -10.58 2.82 10.16
N LEU A 180 -9.32 3.15 9.88
CA LEU A 180 -8.33 2.20 9.36
C LEU A 180 -8.01 1.11 10.39
N GLU A 181 -7.91 1.47 11.68
CA GLU A 181 -7.77 0.50 12.78
C GLU A 181 -8.98 -0.44 12.86
N VAL A 182 -10.20 0.10 12.78
CA VAL A 182 -11.42 -0.73 12.70
C VAL A 182 -11.40 -1.61 11.44
N THR A 183 -10.93 -1.09 10.31
CA THR A 183 -10.81 -1.83 9.04
C THR A 183 -9.85 -3.00 9.19
N GLY A 184 -8.64 -2.81 9.71
CA GLY A 184 -7.71 -3.90 9.97
C GLY A 184 -8.24 -4.92 10.98
N ALA A 185 -8.81 -4.44 12.09
CA ALA A 185 -9.29 -5.32 13.16
C ALA A 185 -10.54 -6.14 12.77
N LYS A 186 -11.45 -5.56 11.97
CA LYS A 186 -12.78 -6.12 11.72
C LYS A 186 -13.18 -6.26 10.26
N ALA A 187 -12.51 -5.72 9.25
CA ALA A 187 -12.94 -5.85 7.85
C ALA A 187 -12.11 -6.91 7.10
N ASP A 188 -12.58 -7.38 5.96
CA ASP A 188 -11.86 -8.33 5.09
C ASP A 188 -11.10 -7.61 3.97
N GLY A 189 -11.37 -6.32 3.79
CA GLY A 189 -10.60 -5.47 2.89
C GLY A 189 -10.69 -3.98 3.18
N TRP A 190 -9.81 -3.23 2.50
CA TRP A 190 -9.71 -1.78 2.56
C TRP A 190 -9.83 -1.18 1.16
N ILE A 191 -10.66 -0.14 0.99
CA ILE A 191 -10.91 0.52 -0.32
C ILE A 191 -10.60 2.03 -0.25
N PRO A 192 -9.35 2.45 -0.47
CA PRO A 192 -9.01 3.83 -0.81
C PRO A 192 -9.36 4.17 -2.27
N SER A 193 -9.51 5.46 -2.55
CA SER A 193 -9.65 5.98 -3.92
C SER A 193 -8.66 7.10 -4.18
N LYS A 194 -8.06 7.13 -5.39
CA LYS A 194 -7.09 8.14 -5.84
C LYS A 194 -7.53 9.58 -5.57
N GLY A 195 -8.82 9.88 -5.68
CA GLY A 195 -9.36 11.23 -5.44
C GLY A 195 -9.32 11.71 -3.98
N TYR A 196 -9.02 10.82 -3.02
CA TYR A 196 -9.10 11.11 -1.58
C TYR A 196 -7.82 10.77 -0.82
N VAL A 197 -6.85 10.12 -1.47
CA VAL A 197 -5.54 9.76 -0.90
C VAL A 197 -4.47 9.97 -1.95
N THR A 198 -3.34 10.56 -1.56
CA THR A 198 -2.20 10.71 -2.48
C THR A 198 -1.40 9.42 -2.57
N ARG A 199 -0.53 9.30 -3.60
CA ARG A 199 0.37 8.14 -3.73
C ARG A 199 1.21 7.97 -2.47
N GLU A 200 1.72 9.07 -1.95
CA GLU A 200 2.61 9.18 -0.81
C GLU A 200 1.97 8.74 0.51
N GLU A 201 0.65 8.96 0.66
CA GLU A 201 -0.09 8.60 1.87
C GLU A 201 -0.39 7.09 1.95
N LEU A 202 -0.51 6.41 0.81
CA LEU A 202 -0.99 5.02 0.72
C LEU A 202 -0.23 4.02 1.61
N PRO A 203 1.11 3.97 1.66
CA PRO A 203 1.83 3.01 2.49
C PRO A 203 1.61 3.26 3.97
N ARG A 204 1.58 4.53 4.39
CA ARG A 204 1.31 4.88 5.79
C ARG A 204 -0.08 4.41 6.20
N LEU A 205 -1.09 4.66 5.37
CA LEU A 205 -2.45 4.23 5.67
C LEU A 205 -2.59 2.70 5.61
N GLY A 206 -1.93 2.06 4.64
CA GLY A 206 -1.86 0.60 4.53
C GLY A 206 -1.25 -0.07 5.76
N ARG A 207 -0.17 0.50 6.32
CA ARG A 207 0.44 0.00 7.56
C ARG A 207 -0.50 0.03 8.76
N ILE A 208 -1.29 1.09 8.92
CA ILE A 208 -2.30 1.17 10.01
C ILE A 208 -3.29 0.00 9.90
N VAL A 209 -3.71 -0.32 8.67
CA VAL A 209 -4.62 -1.44 8.40
C VAL A 209 -3.94 -2.78 8.72
N ASP A 210 -2.69 -2.97 8.29
CA ASP A 210 -1.94 -4.22 8.53
C ASP A 210 -1.66 -4.47 10.01
N GLU A 211 -1.21 -3.44 10.72
CA GLU A 211 -0.94 -3.48 12.16
C GLU A 211 -2.20 -3.85 12.94
N ALA A 212 -3.33 -3.24 12.58
CA ALA A 212 -4.61 -3.56 13.19
C ALA A 212 -5.15 -4.95 12.80
N ALA A 213 -4.78 -5.48 11.63
CA ALA A 213 -5.13 -6.84 11.20
C ALA A 213 -4.37 -7.93 11.96
N ARG A 214 -3.25 -7.61 12.60
CA ARG A 214 -2.46 -8.53 13.45
C ARG A 214 -2.15 -9.87 12.75
N GLY A 215 -1.76 -9.80 11.48
CA GLY A 215 -1.41 -10.97 10.66
C GLY A 215 -2.59 -11.69 10.01
N ARG A 216 -3.84 -11.25 10.24
CA ARG A 216 -4.98 -11.74 9.46
C ARG A 216 -4.87 -11.22 8.02
N PRO A 217 -5.09 -12.06 7.00
CA PRO A 217 -5.07 -11.61 5.62
C PRO A 217 -6.16 -10.56 5.40
N ILE A 218 -5.80 -9.42 4.80
CA ILE A 218 -6.70 -8.33 4.45
C ILE A 218 -6.46 -7.88 3.01
N ARG A 219 -7.52 -7.90 2.20
CA ARG A 219 -7.44 -7.54 0.79
C ARG A 219 -7.44 -6.01 0.65
N LYS A 220 -6.42 -5.45 0.00
CA LYS A 220 -6.37 -4.01 -0.26
C LYS A 220 -6.75 -3.71 -1.70
N ALA A 221 -7.79 -2.91 -1.88
CA ALA A 221 -8.25 -2.43 -3.17
C ALA A 221 -7.77 -0.99 -3.42
N PHE A 222 -7.85 -0.52 -4.66
CA PHE A 222 -7.63 0.88 -4.96
C PHE A 222 -8.46 1.32 -6.17
N ASN A 223 -9.29 2.33 -5.95
CA ASN A 223 -10.07 2.95 -7.01
C ASN A 223 -9.19 3.96 -7.74
N VAL A 224 -8.90 3.67 -9.00
CA VAL A 224 -8.02 4.45 -9.87
C VAL A 224 -8.82 5.17 -10.93
N SER A 225 -8.32 6.33 -11.35
CA SER A 225 -8.90 7.14 -12.42
C SER A 225 -7.81 7.92 -13.11
N GLY A 226 -8.03 8.21 -14.40
CA GLY A 226 -7.09 8.94 -15.24
C GLY A 226 -7.29 8.61 -16.70
N SER A 227 -6.24 8.76 -17.51
CA SER A 227 -6.30 8.51 -18.95
C SER A 227 -5.07 7.78 -19.50
N PHE A 228 -5.30 7.01 -20.57
CA PHE A 228 -4.23 6.43 -21.38
C PHE A 228 -3.79 7.43 -22.46
N ASP A 229 -3.02 8.43 -22.04
CA ASP A 229 -2.39 9.42 -22.91
C ASP A 229 -0.96 8.97 -23.27
N PRO A 230 -0.62 8.72 -24.55
CA PRO A 230 0.72 8.32 -24.96
C PRO A 230 1.85 9.28 -24.56
N HIS A 231 1.52 10.54 -24.26
CA HIS A 231 2.49 11.58 -23.88
C HIS A 231 2.45 11.94 -22.39
N GLY A 232 1.52 11.34 -21.63
CA GLY A 232 1.43 11.54 -20.20
C GLY A 232 2.56 10.84 -19.46
N THR A 233 3.04 11.47 -18.39
CA THR A 233 4.05 10.91 -17.48
C THR A 233 3.60 10.96 -16.01
N GLY A 234 2.33 11.32 -15.77
CA GLY A 234 1.79 11.60 -14.45
C GLY A 234 1.23 10.36 -13.75
N TRP A 235 0.74 10.58 -12.52
CA TRP A 235 0.08 9.54 -11.72
C TRP A 235 -1.24 9.11 -12.38
N PHE A 236 -1.23 7.91 -12.97
CA PHE A 236 -2.30 7.39 -13.82
C PHE A 236 -2.66 8.32 -15.00
N GLU A 237 -1.66 8.98 -15.57
CA GLU A 237 -1.79 9.80 -16.78
C GLU A 237 -0.61 9.47 -17.69
N GLY A 238 -0.79 8.54 -18.63
CA GLY A 238 0.32 8.01 -19.42
C GLY A 238 -0.01 6.76 -20.24
N PRO A 239 0.97 6.21 -20.98
CA PRO A 239 0.77 4.98 -21.74
C PRO A 239 0.47 3.78 -20.82
N PRO A 240 -0.15 2.70 -21.35
CA PRO A 240 -0.52 1.52 -20.57
C PRO A 240 0.62 0.87 -19.78
N ASP A 241 1.84 0.87 -20.33
CA ASP A 241 3.02 0.33 -19.65
C ASP A 241 3.36 1.11 -18.37
N LEU A 242 3.31 2.44 -18.41
CA LEU A 242 3.54 3.28 -17.24
C LEU A 242 2.46 3.03 -16.17
N TRP A 243 1.20 2.85 -16.58
CA TRP A 243 0.14 2.43 -15.66
C TRP A 243 0.44 1.09 -15.02
N ALA A 244 0.91 0.10 -15.80
CA ALA A 244 1.21 -1.23 -15.29
C ALA A 244 2.37 -1.21 -14.29
N GLU A 245 3.42 -0.42 -14.54
CA GLU A 245 4.52 -0.20 -13.59
C GLU A 245 4.02 0.42 -12.29
N GLN A 246 3.25 1.51 -12.37
CA GLN A 246 2.67 2.18 -11.19
C GLN A 246 1.77 1.26 -10.37
N LEU A 247 0.95 0.42 -11.01
CA LEU A 247 0.10 -0.54 -10.31
C LEU A 247 0.92 -1.69 -9.71
N ALA A 248 1.94 -2.20 -10.41
CA ALA A 248 2.83 -3.24 -9.89
C ALA A 248 3.60 -2.77 -8.66
N GLU A 249 4.08 -1.52 -8.64
CA GLU A 249 4.66 -0.90 -7.44
C GLU A 249 3.67 -0.94 -6.27
N LEU A 250 2.41 -0.50 -6.46
CA LEU A 250 1.41 -0.56 -5.39
C LEU A 250 1.14 -1.99 -4.88
N VAL A 251 1.25 -3.00 -5.73
CA VAL A 251 1.15 -4.40 -5.31
C VAL A 251 2.32 -4.78 -4.42
N LEU A 252 3.55 -4.51 -4.86
CA LEU A 252 4.78 -4.97 -4.22
C LEU A 252 5.10 -4.20 -2.93
N ASP A 253 4.78 -2.90 -2.93
CA ASP A 253 5.14 -1.97 -1.86
C ASP A 253 4.05 -1.85 -0.79
N VAL A 254 2.79 -1.80 -1.22
CA VAL A 254 1.65 -1.54 -0.32
C VAL A 254 0.82 -2.80 -0.08
N GLY A 255 0.97 -3.83 -0.91
CA GLY A 255 0.14 -5.03 -0.86
C GLY A 255 -1.24 -4.82 -1.49
N MET A 256 -1.39 -3.84 -2.39
CA MET A 256 -2.61 -3.69 -3.17
C MET A 256 -2.83 -4.94 -4.04
N SER A 257 -4.08 -5.36 -4.18
CA SER A 257 -4.42 -6.59 -4.90
C SER A 257 -5.73 -6.49 -5.67
N VAL A 258 -6.41 -5.36 -5.62
CA VAL A 258 -7.61 -5.11 -6.40
C VAL A 258 -7.54 -3.70 -6.97
N PHE A 259 -7.74 -3.53 -8.26
CA PHE A 259 -7.72 -2.22 -8.92
C PHE A 259 -9.02 -2.00 -9.69
N VAL A 260 -9.69 -0.89 -9.43
CA VAL A 260 -10.98 -0.55 -10.05
C VAL A 260 -10.83 0.74 -10.83
N LEU A 261 -10.90 0.64 -12.16
CA LEU A 261 -10.81 1.80 -13.04
C LEU A 261 -12.17 2.51 -13.13
N GLY A 262 -12.26 3.72 -12.57
CA GLY A 262 -13.44 4.56 -12.64
C GLY A 262 -13.68 5.11 -14.04
N THR A 263 -14.38 4.35 -14.89
CA THR A 263 -14.69 4.75 -16.28
C THR A 263 -15.95 4.05 -16.82
N SER A 264 -16.56 4.65 -17.84
CA SER A 264 -17.57 4.02 -18.70
C SER A 264 -17.17 4.06 -20.18
N ASP A 265 -15.91 4.43 -20.44
CA ASP A 265 -15.35 4.53 -21.78
C ASP A 265 -14.88 3.14 -22.24
N GLU A 266 -15.49 2.63 -23.31
CA GLU A 266 -15.20 1.30 -23.85
C GLU A 266 -13.74 1.13 -24.27
N ARG A 267 -13.11 2.18 -24.80
CA ARG A 267 -11.70 2.12 -25.22
C ARG A 267 -10.80 1.96 -24.00
N GLN A 268 -11.02 2.75 -22.95
CA GLN A 268 -10.24 2.62 -21.71
C GLN A 268 -10.41 1.24 -21.08
N ILE A 269 -11.64 0.70 -21.04
CA ILE A 269 -11.90 -0.64 -20.49
C ILE A 269 -11.10 -1.70 -21.25
N LYS A 270 -11.13 -1.66 -22.59
CA LYS A 270 -10.39 -2.61 -23.43
C LYS A 270 -8.88 -2.51 -23.22
N VAL A 271 -8.33 -1.29 -23.17
CA VAL A 271 -6.89 -1.08 -22.92
C VAL A 271 -6.49 -1.57 -21.53
N PHE A 272 -7.28 -1.24 -20.50
CA PHE A 272 -7.02 -1.67 -19.14
C PHE A 272 -7.02 -3.20 -19.00
N ALA A 273 -7.98 -3.87 -19.65
CA ALA A 273 -8.11 -5.32 -19.61
C ALA A 273 -7.06 -6.06 -20.46
N ALA A 274 -6.75 -5.55 -21.66
CA ALA A 274 -5.90 -6.25 -22.62
C ALA A 274 -4.40 -5.94 -22.46
N GLU A 275 -4.06 -4.75 -21.96
CA GLU A 275 -2.67 -4.28 -21.89
C GLU A 275 -2.21 -4.13 -20.43
N VAL A 276 -2.94 -3.36 -19.62
CA VAL A 276 -2.50 -3.03 -18.25
C VAL A 276 -2.55 -4.24 -17.32
N ALA A 277 -3.72 -4.88 -17.19
CA ALA A 277 -3.91 -5.96 -16.23
C ALA A 277 -2.95 -7.16 -16.44
N PRO A 278 -2.75 -7.68 -17.67
CA PRO A 278 -1.77 -8.73 -17.93
C PRO A 278 -0.35 -8.28 -17.60
N ARG A 279 0.03 -7.05 -17.98
CA ARG A 279 1.36 -6.51 -17.74
C ARG A 279 1.68 -6.37 -16.25
N VAL A 280 0.72 -5.93 -15.42
CA VAL A 280 0.89 -5.90 -13.96
C VAL A 280 1.13 -7.31 -13.42
N ARG A 281 0.36 -8.31 -13.88
CA ARG A 281 0.54 -9.71 -13.45
C ARG A 281 1.93 -10.22 -13.82
N GLU A 282 2.42 -9.91 -15.01
CA GLU A 282 3.77 -10.28 -15.46
C GLU A 282 4.86 -9.65 -14.59
N LEU A 283 4.78 -8.33 -14.35
CA LEU A 283 5.74 -7.59 -13.52
C LEU A 283 5.80 -8.17 -12.10
N VAL A 284 4.64 -8.32 -11.46
CA VAL A 284 4.55 -8.88 -10.10
C VAL A 284 5.03 -10.34 -10.06
N ALA A 285 4.70 -11.15 -11.07
CA ALA A 285 5.12 -12.54 -11.10
C ALA A 285 6.61 -12.73 -11.42
N ALA A 286 7.24 -11.78 -12.11
CA ALA A 286 8.69 -11.74 -12.29
C ALA A 286 9.37 -11.45 -10.95
N GLU A 287 8.89 -10.46 -10.21
CA GLU A 287 9.42 -10.07 -8.90
C GLU A 287 9.25 -11.19 -7.86
N ARG A 288 8.05 -11.79 -7.77
CA ARG A 288 7.78 -12.94 -6.87
C ARG A 288 8.65 -14.17 -7.15
N ARG A 289 9.15 -14.33 -8.38
CA ARG A 289 9.97 -15.47 -8.81
C ARG A 289 11.46 -15.18 -8.75
N ALA A 290 11.86 -13.92 -8.65
CA ALA A 290 13.25 -13.56 -8.48
C ALA A 290 13.74 -14.20 -7.17
N PRO A 291 14.74 -15.09 -7.20
CA PRO A 291 15.38 -15.53 -5.97
C PRO A 291 15.99 -14.30 -5.30
N ALA A 292 15.75 -14.12 -4.00
CA ALA A 292 16.48 -13.13 -3.23
C ALA A 292 17.98 -13.34 -3.51
N PRO A 293 18.72 -12.31 -3.96
CA PRO A 293 20.15 -12.43 -4.18
C PRO A 293 20.83 -12.98 -2.92
N PRO A 294 21.83 -13.86 -3.06
CA PRO A 294 22.59 -14.30 -1.91
C PRO A 294 23.31 -13.09 -1.29
N VAL A 295 22.87 -12.74 -0.09
CA VAL A 295 23.33 -11.66 0.80
C VAL A 295 24.87 -11.55 0.95
N ALA A 296 25.64 -12.58 0.59
CA ALA A 296 27.08 -12.66 0.84
C ALA A 296 27.99 -12.39 -0.38
N ALA A 297 27.48 -11.94 -1.53
CA ALA A 297 28.30 -11.90 -2.75
C ALA A 297 28.66 -10.51 -3.32
N VAL A 298 28.20 -9.40 -2.72
CA VAL A 298 28.15 -8.14 -3.49
C VAL A 298 29.01 -6.99 -2.97
N ILE A 299 29.56 -7.01 -1.76
CA ILE A 299 30.51 -5.95 -1.32
C ILE A 299 31.94 -6.50 -1.35
N ASP A 300 32.54 -6.47 -2.55
CA ASP A 300 33.97 -6.72 -2.75
C ASP A 300 34.70 -5.38 -2.93
N ASP A 301 35.37 -4.95 -1.86
CA ASP A 301 36.16 -3.71 -1.84
C ASP A 301 37.19 -3.64 -2.98
N ALA A 302 37.75 -4.78 -3.40
CA ALA A 302 38.77 -4.83 -4.44
C ALA A 302 38.21 -4.53 -5.84
N SER A 303 36.90 -4.71 -6.05
CA SER A 303 36.23 -4.50 -7.34
C SER A 303 35.73 -3.07 -7.55
N ARG A 304 35.75 -2.24 -6.50
CA ARG A 304 35.16 -0.91 -6.52
C ARG A 304 35.89 0.04 -7.49
N PRO A 305 35.19 0.70 -8.43
CA PRO A 305 35.79 1.74 -9.25
C PRO A 305 36.19 2.94 -8.40
N ARG A 306 37.24 3.66 -8.81
CA ARG A 306 37.77 4.82 -8.08
C ARG A 306 37.88 6.01 -9.01
N SER A 307 37.43 7.16 -8.54
CA SER A 307 37.54 8.44 -9.24
C SER A 307 38.90 9.10 -9.00
N ALA A 308 39.32 9.97 -9.91
CA ALA A 308 40.57 10.70 -9.76
C ALA A 308 40.40 11.83 -8.71
N LYS A 309 41.07 11.71 -7.57
CA LYS A 309 40.99 12.70 -6.49
C LYS A 309 41.65 14.03 -6.90
N ARG A 310 40.98 15.14 -6.62
CA ARG A 310 41.51 16.50 -6.82
C ARG A 310 41.81 17.16 -5.48
N ASP A 311 42.68 18.18 -5.51
CA ASP A 311 43.11 18.86 -4.28
C ASP A 311 41.99 19.75 -3.70
N VAL A 312 41.46 19.33 -2.56
CA VAL A 312 40.42 20.02 -1.79
C VAL A 312 40.95 21.17 -0.92
N ALA A 313 42.26 21.34 -0.79
CA ALA A 313 42.85 22.39 0.04
C ALA A 313 42.52 23.81 -0.47
N SER A 314 42.22 23.93 -1.76
CA SER A 314 41.85 25.18 -2.42
C SER A 314 40.36 25.58 -2.25
N LEU A 315 39.52 24.70 -1.71
CA LEU A 315 38.08 24.95 -1.59
C LEU A 315 37.77 25.99 -0.49
N SER A 316 36.65 26.68 -0.63
CA SER A 316 36.14 27.60 0.39
C SER A 316 35.57 26.82 1.60
N PRO A 317 35.45 27.47 2.79
CA PRO A 317 34.76 26.86 3.93
C PRO A 317 33.35 26.38 3.61
N ARG A 318 32.59 27.15 2.81
CA ARG A 318 31.23 26.80 2.37
C ARG A 318 31.21 25.55 1.48
N GLN A 319 32.15 25.42 0.57
CA GLN A 319 32.27 24.24 -0.30
C GLN A 319 32.60 22.98 0.49
N ARG A 320 33.51 23.07 1.47
CA ARG A 320 33.81 21.94 2.38
C ARG A 320 32.60 21.55 3.23
N GLU A 321 31.79 22.52 3.65
CA GLU A 321 30.59 22.27 4.44
C GLU A 321 29.58 21.40 3.69
N ILE A 322 29.42 21.58 2.37
CA ILE A 322 28.50 20.78 1.53
C ILE A 322 28.89 19.30 1.55
N GLY A 323 30.16 18.97 1.26
CA GLY A 323 30.62 17.57 1.29
C GLY A 323 30.63 16.97 2.70
N ASN A 324 30.88 17.77 3.74
CA ASN A 324 30.86 17.31 5.13
C ASN A 324 29.45 16.96 5.64
N ARG A 325 28.38 17.40 4.97
CA ARG A 325 27.00 16.99 5.34
C ARG A 325 26.79 15.49 5.16
N LEU A 326 27.37 14.90 4.11
CA LEU A 326 27.32 13.46 3.88
C LEU A 326 27.91 12.69 5.07
N VAL A 327 29.09 13.14 5.55
CA VAL A 327 29.77 12.54 6.71
C VAL A 327 28.91 12.64 7.99
N LEU A 328 28.26 13.79 8.22
CA LEU A 328 27.37 13.96 9.38
C LEU A 328 26.19 12.99 9.36
N ILE A 329 25.63 12.73 8.17
CA ILE A 329 24.56 11.75 8.01
C ILE A 329 25.12 10.36 8.30
N HIS A 330 26.26 9.99 7.72
CA HIS A 330 26.89 8.68 7.93
C HIS A 330 27.24 8.41 9.39
N ASP A 331 27.71 9.42 10.13
CA ASP A 331 27.99 9.30 11.56
C ASP A 331 26.74 9.02 12.39
N HIS A 332 25.60 9.59 12.01
CA HIS A 332 24.31 9.27 12.64
C HIS A 332 23.92 7.81 12.39
N LEU A 333 24.15 7.32 11.18
CA LEU A 333 23.79 5.96 10.75
C LEU A 333 24.67 4.89 11.41
N ARG A 334 25.96 5.19 11.59
CA ARG A 334 26.87 4.40 12.42
C ARG A 334 26.37 4.28 13.85
N GLN A 335 25.85 5.36 14.43
CA GLN A 335 25.29 5.34 15.80
C GLN A 335 24.02 4.50 15.89
N GLU A 336 23.14 4.55 14.89
CA GLU A 336 21.93 3.72 14.85
C GLU A 336 22.25 2.23 14.70
N LEU A 337 23.18 1.90 13.81
CA LEU A 337 23.66 0.54 13.61
C LEU A 337 24.27 -0.03 14.92
N ALA A 338 25.05 0.78 15.64
CA ALA A 338 25.56 0.40 16.96
C ALA A 338 24.43 0.13 17.98
N ARG A 339 23.40 0.98 18.01
CA ARG A 339 22.22 0.76 18.88
C ARG A 339 21.49 -0.54 18.56
N ILE A 340 21.36 -0.91 17.28
CA ILE A 340 20.77 -2.21 16.88
C ILE A 340 21.61 -3.36 17.42
N GLY A 341 22.94 -3.31 17.22
CA GLY A 341 23.86 -4.33 17.73
C GLY A 341 23.74 -4.50 19.25
N ASP A 342 23.75 -3.39 19.98
CA ASP A 342 23.63 -3.40 21.45
C ASP A 342 22.29 -3.99 21.91
N ALA A 343 21.18 -3.66 21.24
CA ALA A 343 19.87 -4.17 21.58
C ALA A 343 19.77 -5.69 21.38
N VAL A 344 20.31 -6.21 20.27
CA VAL A 344 20.36 -7.65 20.00
C VAL A 344 21.22 -8.39 21.04
N GLU A 345 22.36 -7.84 21.43
CA GLU A 345 23.20 -8.42 22.47
C GLU A 345 22.55 -8.40 23.86
N GLN A 346 21.75 -7.37 24.17
CA GLN A 346 20.97 -7.35 25.41
C GLN A 346 19.95 -8.49 25.48
N VAL A 347 19.32 -8.86 24.36
CA VAL A 347 18.43 -10.03 24.28
C VAL A 347 19.23 -11.32 24.44
N ALA A 348 20.39 -11.44 23.79
CA ALA A 348 21.27 -12.60 23.93
C ALA A 348 21.74 -12.83 25.37
N GLN A 349 21.88 -11.77 26.14
CA GLN A 349 22.29 -11.82 27.53
C GLN A 349 21.12 -11.97 28.52
N GLY A 350 19.88 -12.11 28.02
CA GLY A 350 18.68 -12.20 28.85
C GLY A 350 18.34 -10.91 29.61
N ARG A 351 18.85 -9.77 29.16
CA ARG A 351 18.69 -8.45 29.80
C ARG A 351 17.53 -7.64 29.20
N ALA A 352 17.01 -8.06 28.06
CA ALA A 352 15.85 -7.47 27.39
C ALA A 352 14.98 -8.54 26.72
N GLU A 353 13.69 -8.27 26.56
CA GLU A 353 12.78 -9.12 25.79
C GLU A 353 12.83 -8.78 24.30
N ALA A 354 12.68 -9.79 23.44
CA ALA A 354 12.66 -9.64 21.97
C ALA A 354 11.63 -8.58 21.49
N ALA A 355 10.47 -8.51 22.15
CA ALA A 355 9.43 -7.54 21.84
C ALA A 355 9.85 -6.08 22.13
N ALA A 356 10.64 -5.86 23.19
CA ALA A 356 11.15 -4.54 23.55
C ALA A 356 12.22 -4.06 22.55
N VAL A 357 13.07 -4.97 22.09
CA VAL A 357 14.06 -4.68 21.03
C VAL A 357 13.38 -4.38 19.71
N ARG A 358 12.33 -5.14 19.35
CA ARG A 358 11.53 -4.81 18.17
C ARG A 358 10.90 -3.42 18.26
N SER A 359 10.35 -3.05 19.42
CA SER A 359 9.82 -1.69 19.62
C SER A 359 10.90 -0.62 19.49
N MET A 360 12.09 -0.86 20.04
CA MET A 360 13.21 0.07 19.92
C MET A 360 13.70 0.21 18.48
N ILE A 361 13.81 -0.91 17.74
CA ILE A 361 14.15 -0.91 16.32
C ILE A 361 13.07 -0.19 15.51
N ASN A 362 11.79 -0.30 15.91
CA ASN A 362 10.69 0.47 15.33
C ASN A 362 10.82 1.98 15.56
N ASP A 363 11.56 2.41 16.58
CA ASP A 363 11.75 3.81 16.99
C ASP A 363 13.06 4.45 16.49
N LEU A 364 13.92 3.67 15.83
CA LEU A 364 15.12 4.19 15.19
C LEU A 364 14.76 5.12 14.02
N THR A 365 15.54 6.17 13.80
CA THR A 365 15.38 7.11 12.66
C THR A 365 15.65 6.44 11.31
N MET A 366 16.39 5.32 11.27
CA MET A 366 16.36 4.42 10.12
C MET A 366 14.93 3.95 9.77
N ARG A 367 13.97 4.02 10.71
CA ARG A 367 12.56 3.59 10.58
C ARG A 367 11.50 4.67 10.82
N GLN A 368 11.80 5.79 11.50
CA GLN A 368 10.85 6.85 11.84
C GLN A 368 11.23 8.23 11.25
N ASN A 369 10.37 8.76 10.41
CA ASN A 369 10.50 10.06 9.74
C ASN A 369 10.23 11.25 10.68
N TYR A 370 11.17 12.21 10.78
CA TYR A 370 10.89 13.64 11.00
C TYR A 370 11.98 14.55 10.39
N TRP A 371 11.53 15.65 9.76
CA TRP A 371 12.27 16.55 8.85
C TRP A 371 12.97 17.74 9.52
N THR A 372 14.07 18.26 8.93
CA THR A 372 14.35 19.71 8.62
C THR A 372 15.72 19.85 7.92
N LEU A 373 15.74 20.55 6.77
CA LEU A 373 16.86 20.89 5.85
C LEU A 373 17.25 19.81 4.81
N GLY A 374 17.58 20.30 3.61
CA GLY A 374 17.42 19.64 2.31
C GLY A 374 18.52 18.66 1.93
N GLY A 375 18.12 17.73 1.03
CA GLY A 375 18.85 16.65 0.36
C GLY A 375 19.80 15.83 1.27
N PHE A 376 20.47 14.75 0.90
CA PHE A 376 20.84 14.17 -0.40
C PHE A 376 21.08 12.66 -0.24
N CYS A 377 20.80 12.05 0.94
CA CYS A 377 20.92 10.59 1.13
C CYS A 377 19.81 9.80 0.44
N ALA A 378 18.77 10.49 -0.02
CA ALA A 378 17.88 10.19 -1.13
C ALA A 378 17.17 8.83 -1.29
N SER A 379 17.65 7.75 -0.73
CA SER A 379 16.92 6.51 -0.67
C SER A 379 17.46 5.67 0.46
N TYR A 380 17.54 6.23 1.68
CA TYR A 380 18.00 5.56 2.90
C TYR A 380 17.15 4.34 3.34
N CYS A 381 16.53 3.62 2.40
CA CYS A 381 16.98 2.29 1.98
C CYS A 381 16.14 1.73 0.81
N ARG A 382 15.33 2.56 0.10
CA ARG A 382 14.17 2.15 -0.75
C ARG A 382 13.13 1.22 -0.04
N VAL A 383 13.47 0.52 1.05
CA VAL A 383 12.68 -0.54 1.70
C VAL A 383 12.81 -0.53 3.24
N LEU A 384 12.31 0.50 3.93
CA LEU A 384 11.32 0.20 4.98
C LEU A 384 9.89 0.33 4.42
N THR A 385 9.82 0.07 3.11
CA THR A 385 8.69 0.05 2.18
C THR A 385 7.98 1.38 2.02
N ALA A 386 8.40 2.09 0.97
CA ALA A 386 7.59 2.94 0.10
C ALA A 386 7.47 4.46 0.39
N HIS A 387 7.83 5.19 -0.68
CA HIS A 387 7.62 6.61 -1.02
C HIS A 387 8.50 7.59 -0.21
N HIS A 388 9.27 8.51 -0.81
CA HIS A 388 9.01 9.35 -1.97
C HIS A 388 10.18 9.36 -2.97
N SER A 389 9.86 9.60 -4.23
CA SER A 389 10.75 10.09 -5.28
C SER A 389 10.42 11.56 -5.50
N ILE A 390 11.33 12.50 -5.24
CA ILE A 390 11.33 13.84 -5.90
C ILE A 390 12.63 14.62 -5.61
N GLU A 391 13.29 14.43 -4.46
CA GLU A 391 14.57 15.13 -4.18
C GLU A 391 15.82 14.30 -4.56
N ASP A 392 15.59 13.08 -5.02
CA ASP A 392 16.61 12.02 -5.11
C ASP A 392 17.04 11.72 -6.55
N ALA A 393 16.21 12.14 -7.49
CA ALA A 393 16.49 12.16 -8.93
C ALA A 393 17.47 13.28 -9.35
N HIS A 394 18.11 13.97 -8.39
CA HIS A 394 18.94 15.15 -8.66
C HIS A 394 20.42 15.00 -8.29
N MET A 395 20.81 14.30 -7.21
CA MET A 395 22.24 14.16 -6.85
C MET A 395 22.99 13.31 -7.86
N PHE A 396 22.70 12.00 -7.95
CA PHE A 396 23.47 11.08 -8.78
C PHE A 396 23.41 11.44 -10.27
N PRO A 397 22.21 11.73 -10.84
CA PRO A 397 22.13 12.28 -12.19
C PRO A 397 22.84 13.65 -12.33
N GLY A 398 22.79 14.51 -11.31
CA GLY A 398 23.47 15.81 -11.30
C GLY A 398 24.99 15.68 -11.25
N LEU A 399 25.52 14.75 -10.45
CA LEU A 399 26.94 14.40 -10.36
C LEU A 399 27.44 13.80 -11.67
N VAL A 400 26.69 12.86 -12.26
CA VAL A 400 27.04 12.27 -13.56
C VAL A 400 26.92 13.30 -14.69
N ALA A 401 25.93 14.18 -14.65
CA ALA A 401 25.78 15.26 -15.63
C ALA A 401 26.90 16.30 -15.51
N ALA A 402 27.33 16.62 -14.29
CA ALA A 402 28.43 17.54 -14.04
C ALA A 402 29.82 16.91 -14.31
N GLU A 403 29.96 15.61 -14.03
CA GLU A 403 31.21 14.88 -14.18
C GLU A 403 30.98 13.40 -14.55
N ALA A 404 30.95 13.15 -15.86
CA ALA A 404 30.67 11.82 -16.42
C ALA A 404 31.63 10.71 -15.95
N SER A 405 32.85 11.06 -15.49
CA SER A 405 33.80 10.09 -14.93
C SER A 405 33.34 9.47 -13.60
N LEU A 406 32.34 10.04 -12.93
CA LEU A 406 31.74 9.46 -11.72
C LEU A 406 30.74 8.34 -12.02
N ALA A 407 30.29 8.18 -13.27
CA ALA A 407 29.26 7.19 -13.62
C ALA A 407 29.54 5.75 -13.15
N PRO A 408 30.79 5.23 -13.22
CA PRO A 408 31.09 3.90 -12.67
C PRO A 408 30.96 3.81 -11.15
N VAL A 409 31.38 4.85 -10.42
CA VAL A 409 31.26 4.94 -8.95
C VAL A 409 29.80 5.00 -8.54
N ILE A 410 29.03 5.89 -9.20
CA ILE A 410 27.60 6.07 -8.92
C ILE A 410 26.82 4.77 -9.16
N ARG A 411 27.05 4.09 -10.30
CA ARG A 411 26.42 2.79 -10.56
C ARG A 411 26.77 1.77 -9.48
N ARG A 412 28.03 1.74 -9.04
CA ARG A 412 28.46 0.83 -7.98
C ARG A 412 27.77 1.12 -6.65
N LEU A 413 27.63 2.39 -6.29
CA LEU A 413 26.90 2.80 -5.08
C LEU A 413 25.42 2.41 -5.15
N GLU A 414 24.79 2.58 -6.33
CA GLU A 414 23.41 2.12 -6.56
C GLU A 414 23.26 0.60 -6.39
N GLU A 415 24.18 -0.19 -6.94
CA GLU A 415 24.21 -1.65 -6.75
C GLU A 415 24.39 -2.03 -5.27
N GLU A 416 25.26 -1.34 -4.53
CA GLU A 416 25.49 -1.60 -3.10
C GLU A 416 24.28 -1.19 -2.24
N HIS A 417 23.56 -0.13 -2.61
CA HIS A 417 22.31 0.26 -1.95
C HIS A 417 21.24 -0.85 -2.01
N GLU A 418 21.10 -1.52 -3.16
CA GLU A 418 20.13 -2.62 -3.33
C GLU A 418 20.44 -3.79 -2.38
N VAL A 419 21.72 -4.13 -2.24
CA VAL A 419 22.19 -5.21 -1.36
C VAL A 419 21.93 -4.89 0.11
N ILE A 420 22.22 -3.65 0.53
CA ILE A 420 21.98 -3.21 1.91
C ILE A 420 20.47 -3.24 2.23
N ALA A 421 19.62 -2.84 1.28
CA ALA A 421 18.16 -2.90 1.41
C ALA A 421 17.63 -4.34 1.60
N GLU A 422 18.23 -5.31 0.91
CA GLU A 422 17.89 -6.73 1.07
C GLU A 422 18.28 -7.27 2.44
N ILE A 423 19.49 -6.93 2.92
CA ILE A 423 19.95 -7.32 4.26
C ILE A 423 18.99 -6.80 5.32
N LEU A 424 18.57 -5.53 5.21
CA LEU A 424 17.62 -4.90 6.11
C LEU A 424 16.24 -5.57 6.05
N THR A 425 15.76 -5.92 4.85
CA THR A 425 14.49 -6.63 4.68
C THR A 425 14.52 -8.01 5.33
N GLY A 426 15.62 -8.76 5.16
CA GLY A 426 15.81 -10.04 5.84
C GLY A 426 15.86 -9.89 7.36
N LEU A 427 16.44 -8.79 7.87
CA LEU A 427 16.58 -8.55 9.30
C LEU A 427 15.22 -8.30 9.95
N ASP A 428 14.34 -7.54 9.29
CA ASP A 428 12.98 -7.33 9.78
C ASP A 428 12.19 -8.65 9.80
N ALA A 429 12.32 -9.48 8.76
CA ALA A 429 11.67 -10.79 8.72
C ALA A 429 12.11 -11.72 9.87
N ASP A 430 13.41 -11.77 10.16
CA ASP A 430 13.93 -12.56 11.28
C ASP A 430 13.48 -12.02 12.63
N LEU A 431 13.45 -10.69 12.79
CA LEU A 431 12.97 -10.05 14.01
C LEU A 431 11.47 -10.32 14.23
N VAL A 432 10.68 -10.38 13.16
CA VAL A 432 9.27 -10.77 13.22
C VAL A 432 9.14 -12.23 13.65
N ALA A 433 9.90 -13.14 13.04
CA ALA A 433 9.90 -14.56 13.39
C ALA A 433 10.32 -14.80 14.86
N MET A 434 11.31 -14.04 15.34
CA MET A 434 11.83 -14.15 16.70
C MET A 434 10.80 -13.78 17.78
N VAL A 435 9.80 -12.95 17.47
CA VAL A 435 8.69 -12.66 18.40
C VAL A 435 7.86 -13.91 18.70
N THR A 436 7.69 -14.78 17.71
CA THR A 436 6.93 -16.03 17.86
C THR A 436 7.81 -17.21 18.29
N ASP A 437 9.08 -17.20 17.93
CA ASP A 437 10.05 -18.25 18.25
C ASP A 437 11.41 -17.64 18.66
N PRO A 438 11.71 -17.54 19.96
CA PRO A 438 12.96 -16.98 20.46
C PRO A 438 14.23 -17.74 20.04
N SER A 439 14.11 -18.95 19.45
CA SER A 439 15.27 -19.70 18.95
C SER A 439 15.95 -19.08 17.71
N GLY A 440 15.29 -18.11 17.07
CA GLY A 440 15.82 -17.37 15.90
C GLY A 440 16.91 -16.33 16.20
N LEU A 441 17.31 -16.13 17.46
CA LEU A 441 18.25 -15.08 17.85
C LEU A 441 19.62 -15.16 17.15
N ASP A 442 20.14 -16.37 16.93
CA ASP A 442 21.44 -16.53 16.27
C ASP A 442 21.39 -16.11 14.79
N GLU A 443 20.24 -16.22 14.13
CA GLU A 443 20.04 -15.74 12.76
C GLU A 443 19.97 -14.22 12.72
N VAL A 444 19.22 -13.60 13.65
CA VAL A 444 19.20 -12.14 13.82
C VAL A 444 20.61 -11.60 14.07
N ARG A 445 21.39 -12.22 14.96
CA ARG A 445 22.79 -11.83 15.23
C ARG A 445 23.67 -11.90 14.00
N ARG A 446 23.58 -13.00 13.23
CA ARG A 446 24.32 -13.14 11.97
C ARG A 446 23.96 -12.02 11.00
N ARG A 447 22.67 -11.73 10.83
CA ARG A 447 22.23 -10.74 9.86
C ARG A 447 22.59 -9.30 10.26
N VAL A 448 22.55 -8.97 11.56
CA VAL A 448 23.08 -7.68 12.07
C VAL A 448 24.59 -7.57 11.85
N ALA A 449 25.35 -8.65 12.03
CA ALA A 449 26.78 -8.64 11.73
C ALA A 449 27.04 -8.37 10.24
N THR A 450 26.29 -9.03 9.36
CA THR A 450 26.37 -8.81 7.91
C THR A 450 25.99 -7.38 7.52
N LEU A 451 24.90 -6.84 8.09
CA LEU A 451 24.51 -5.45 7.88
C LEU A 451 25.60 -4.48 8.32
N THR A 452 26.21 -4.73 9.48
CA THR A 452 27.28 -3.91 10.03
C THR A 452 28.48 -3.86 9.10
N GLU A 453 28.96 -5.02 8.65
CA GLU A 453 30.09 -5.11 7.73
C GLU A 453 29.80 -4.40 6.40
N ALA A 454 28.63 -4.69 5.81
CA ALA A 454 28.18 -4.13 4.56
C ALA A 454 28.05 -2.59 4.60
N LEU A 455 27.30 -2.08 5.58
CA LEU A 455 27.00 -0.67 5.68
C LEU A 455 28.27 0.14 6.01
N LEU A 456 29.11 -0.31 6.94
CA LEU A 456 30.35 0.42 7.26
C LEU A 456 31.31 0.49 6.07
N SER A 457 31.44 -0.61 5.32
CA SER A 457 32.26 -0.63 4.10
C SER A 457 31.69 0.32 3.03
N HIS A 458 30.37 0.32 2.84
CA HIS A 458 29.68 1.17 1.89
C HIS A 458 29.81 2.67 2.22
N LEU A 459 29.51 3.07 3.46
CA LEU A 459 29.60 4.47 3.90
C LEU A 459 31.04 5.02 3.73
N ALA A 460 32.05 4.19 4.01
CA ALA A 460 33.45 4.57 3.82
C ALA A 460 33.80 4.79 2.35
N TYR A 461 33.30 3.94 1.46
CA TYR A 461 33.51 4.07 0.02
C TYR A 461 32.82 5.31 -0.54
N GLU A 462 31.56 5.55 -0.15
CA GLU A 462 30.81 6.72 -0.59
C GLU A 462 31.45 8.03 -0.10
N GLU A 463 31.87 8.09 1.17
CA GLU A 463 32.60 9.25 1.69
C GLU A 463 33.91 9.50 0.92
N GLU A 464 34.64 8.42 0.60
CA GLU A 464 35.91 8.53 -0.10
C GLU A 464 35.74 9.06 -1.53
N GLU A 465 34.65 8.71 -2.21
CA GLU A 465 34.44 9.03 -3.61
C GLU A 465 33.57 10.28 -3.84
N LEU A 466 32.62 10.60 -2.96
CA LEU A 466 31.61 11.63 -3.21
C LEU A 466 31.84 12.93 -2.43
N VAL A 467 32.56 12.92 -1.30
CA VAL A 467 32.78 14.15 -0.51
C VAL A 467 33.49 15.23 -1.32
N GLU A 468 34.54 14.88 -2.09
CA GLU A 468 35.24 15.85 -2.93
C GLU A 468 34.36 16.39 -4.06
N PRO A 469 33.72 15.54 -4.89
CA PRO A 469 32.85 16.03 -5.96
C PRO A 469 31.70 16.90 -5.46
N LEU A 470 31.04 16.51 -4.36
CA LEU A 470 29.94 17.27 -3.76
C LEU A 470 30.41 18.64 -3.29
N SER A 471 31.55 18.69 -2.60
CA SER A 471 32.14 19.94 -2.15
C SER A 471 32.50 20.89 -3.29
N ARG A 472 33.05 20.37 -4.39
CA ARG A 472 33.50 21.19 -5.52
C ARG A 472 32.38 21.65 -6.43
N LEU A 473 31.40 20.78 -6.68
CA LEU A 473 30.31 21.04 -7.62
C LEU A 473 29.19 21.88 -7.01
N GLU A 474 29.25 22.12 -5.69
CA GLU A 474 28.24 22.88 -4.92
C GLU A 474 26.82 22.34 -5.15
N LEU A 475 26.73 21.05 -5.44
CA LEU A 475 25.48 20.31 -5.51
C LEU A 475 25.03 20.12 -4.07
N ASP A 476 23.93 20.79 -3.73
CA ASP A 476 23.48 20.92 -2.35
C ASP A 476 23.10 19.55 -1.81
N VAL A 477 23.97 19.00 -0.95
CA VAL A 477 23.67 17.80 -0.17
C VAL A 477 22.51 18.11 0.75
#